data_AF-A0A2E0W871-F1
#
_entry.id   AF-A0A2E0W871-F1
#
_cell.length_a   1.000
_cell.length_b   1.000
_cell.length_c   1.000
_cell.angle_alpha   90.00
_cell.angle_beta   90.00
_cell.angle_gamma   90.00
#
_symmetry.space_group_name_H-M   'P 1'
#
loop_
_entity.id
_entity.type
_entity.pdbx_description
1 polymer ?
#
loop_
_entity_poly.entity_id
_entity_poly.type
_entity_poly.pdbx_seq_one_letter_code
_entity_poly.pdbx_strand_id
1 'polypeptide(L)'
;MAKSNKIIPDFTEDMVAFMVQLMLTILRFPRAPLAMIPLSKKEERIFGADVKIESLSPLYIQFKRSFAYPDFTRAKFLKERKNLKLNNSPRVLFFELRKKDKTHKDYQHNILLDLRTKLKNNGTGDAIYAAPLFLNRSAYLLAVHLSSLLNWRPWNIFINHPFIETEFNLYTQNGEIKFNKFPILNEHIAIPPYQKVTTYKHKYSYLETGEETCFHSPVMVEGPKSLGQFIYDFLGFHGGKPSAQLMNIEESLKMLTELHNEYFGAFTEEENNLSIIDKWILLGSKLKLEYDIEQYMLIKFPDDL
;
A
#
# COMPACT_ATOMS: atom_id res chain seq x y z
N MET A 1 -36.16 4.59 -11.09
CA MET A 1 -34.79 4.28 -10.61
C MET A 1 -34.04 5.60 -10.43
N ALA A 2 -33.84 6.07 -9.20
CA ALA A 2 -33.05 7.27 -8.98
C ALA A 2 -31.60 6.98 -9.40
N LYS A 3 -31.06 7.74 -10.36
CA LYS A 3 -29.63 7.72 -10.66
C LYS A 3 -28.90 7.93 -9.35
N SER A 4 -28.03 6.99 -8.99
CA SER A 4 -27.15 7.13 -7.85
C SER A 4 -26.34 8.42 -8.07
N ASN A 5 -26.60 9.47 -7.27
CA ASN A 5 -25.85 10.74 -7.30
C ASN A 5 -24.40 10.59 -6.82
N LYS A 6 -23.82 9.39 -6.92
CA LYS A 6 -22.46 9.06 -6.49
C LYS A 6 -21.48 9.79 -7.42
N ILE A 7 -20.53 10.51 -6.83
CA ILE A 7 -19.41 11.10 -7.55
C ILE A 7 -18.41 9.98 -7.81
N ILE A 8 -18.18 9.71 -9.09
CA ILE A 8 -17.29 8.65 -9.56
C ILE A 8 -15.96 9.29 -9.95
N PRO A 9 -14.82 8.78 -9.45
CA PRO A 9 -13.52 9.28 -9.87
C PRO A 9 -13.26 8.94 -11.33
N ASP A 10 -12.52 9.81 -12.02
CA ASP A 10 -12.12 9.71 -13.44
C ASP A 10 -10.78 8.98 -13.64
N PHE A 11 -10.42 8.11 -12.68
CA PHE A 11 -9.24 7.25 -12.73
C PHE A 11 -9.55 5.84 -12.17
N THR A 12 -8.68 4.88 -12.50
CA THR A 12 -8.81 3.46 -12.10
C THR A 12 -7.87 3.12 -10.95
N GLU A 13 -8.13 1.98 -10.30
CA GLU A 13 -7.27 1.42 -9.24
C GLU A 13 -5.86 1.13 -9.79
N ASP A 14 -5.74 0.65 -11.03
CA ASP A 14 -4.45 0.43 -11.71
C ASP A 14 -3.62 1.71 -11.88
N MET A 15 -4.27 2.85 -12.17
CA MET A 15 -3.57 4.12 -12.29
C MET A 15 -3.01 4.56 -10.93
N VAL A 16 -3.75 4.34 -9.85
CA VAL A 16 -3.29 4.62 -8.48
C VAL A 16 -2.08 3.75 -8.14
N ALA A 17 -2.20 2.45 -8.38
CA ALA A 17 -1.13 1.48 -8.17
C ALA A 17 0.15 1.86 -8.91
N PHE A 18 0.04 2.17 -10.20
CA PHE A 18 1.17 2.58 -11.04
C PHE A 18 1.90 3.81 -10.49
N MET A 19 1.16 4.82 -10.02
CA MET A 19 1.76 6.05 -9.47
C MET A 19 2.49 5.79 -8.15
N VAL A 20 1.92 4.95 -7.28
CA VAL A 20 2.58 4.54 -6.03
C VAL A 20 3.82 3.71 -6.32
N GLN A 21 3.71 2.74 -7.23
CA GLN A 21 4.84 1.92 -7.69
C GLN A 21 5.99 2.78 -8.25
N LEU A 22 5.69 3.80 -9.05
CA LEU A 22 6.69 4.72 -9.59
C LEU A 22 7.47 5.41 -8.46
N MET A 23 6.79 5.81 -7.38
CA MET A 23 7.45 6.43 -6.23
C MET A 23 8.30 5.44 -5.43
N LEU A 24 7.79 4.23 -5.20
CA LEU A 24 8.50 3.21 -4.43
C LEU A 24 9.76 2.71 -5.15
N THR A 25 9.73 2.68 -6.49
CA THR A 25 10.88 2.26 -7.32
C THR A 25 11.96 3.33 -7.49
N ILE A 26 11.60 4.63 -7.51
CA ILE A 26 12.56 5.74 -7.60
C ILE A 26 13.52 5.80 -6.39
N LEU A 27 13.10 5.26 -5.24
CA LEU A 27 13.89 5.21 -4.00
C LEU A 27 15.21 4.46 -4.12
N ARG A 28 15.45 3.69 -5.18
CA ARG A 28 16.75 3.06 -5.44
C ARG A 28 17.81 4.06 -5.90
N PHE A 29 17.42 5.26 -6.37
CA PHE A 29 18.35 6.16 -7.02
C PHE A 29 19.01 7.15 -6.04
N PRO A 30 20.35 7.31 -6.05
CA PRO A 30 21.33 6.50 -6.77
C PRO A 30 21.91 5.31 -5.97
N ARG A 31 21.76 5.23 -4.63
CA ARG A 31 22.48 4.24 -3.78
C ARG A 31 21.78 3.88 -2.46
N ALA A 32 20.47 3.64 -2.47
CA ALA A 32 19.82 3.11 -1.25
C ALA A 32 20.07 1.59 -1.15
N PRO A 33 20.51 1.05 0.00
CA PRO A 33 20.74 -0.40 0.19
C PRO A 33 19.43 -1.20 0.26
N LEU A 34 18.29 -0.50 0.22
CA LEU A 34 16.95 -1.08 0.30
C LEU A 34 16.08 -0.54 -0.82
N ALA A 35 15.23 -1.41 -1.36
CA ALA A 35 14.19 -1.03 -2.29
C ALA A 35 12.86 -1.67 -1.91
N MET A 36 11.78 -0.90 -2.05
CA MET A 36 10.42 -1.44 -2.01
C MET A 36 9.92 -1.55 -3.44
N ILE A 37 9.73 -2.78 -3.89
CA ILE A 37 9.53 -3.09 -5.31
C ILE A 37 8.36 -4.06 -5.48
N PRO A 38 7.56 -3.92 -6.54
CA PRO A 38 6.68 -5.01 -6.94
C PRO A 38 7.52 -6.21 -7.39
N LEU A 39 7.13 -7.41 -6.96
CA LEU A 39 7.74 -8.64 -7.46
C LEU A 39 6.95 -9.12 -8.68
N SER A 40 7.54 -8.98 -9.87
CA SER A 40 7.03 -9.65 -11.08
C SER A 40 8.16 -10.15 -11.99
N LYS A 41 7.89 -11.20 -12.77
CA LYS A 41 8.86 -11.76 -13.73
C LYS A 41 9.32 -10.74 -14.79
N LYS A 42 8.47 -9.78 -15.14
CA LYS A 42 8.83 -8.71 -16.09
C LYS A 42 9.81 -7.71 -15.47
N GLU A 43 9.78 -7.58 -14.15
CA GLU A 43 10.58 -6.64 -13.37
C GLU A 43 11.86 -7.26 -12.81
N GLU A 44 12.09 -8.56 -13.00
CA GLU A 44 13.36 -9.23 -12.70
C GLU A 44 14.56 -8.51 -13.37
N ARG A 45 14.35 -7.98 -14.58
CA ARG A 45 15.31 -7.15 -15.30
C ARG A 45 15.68 -5.86 -14.56
N ILE A 46 14.81 -5.34 -13.70
CA ILE A 46 15.07 -4.14 -12.91
C ILE A 46 16.12 -4.46 -11.85
N PHE A 47 16.18 -5.67 -11.30
CA PHE A 47 17.18 -6.05 -10.31
C PHE A 47 18.58 -6.12 -10.92
N GLY A 48 18.68 -6.58 -12.17
CA GLY A 48 19.93 -6.98 -12.81
C GLY A 48 20.14 -8.48 -12.62
N ALA A 49 20.64 -9.16 -13.65
CA ALA A 49 20.62 -10.63 -13.74
C ALA A 49 21.34 -11.38 -12.59
N ASP A 50 22.18 -10.68 -11.80
CA ASP A 50 23.06 -11.29 -10.80
C ASP A 50 22.80 -10.81 -9.36
N VAL A 51 21.69 -10.11 -9.10
CA VAL A 51 21.46 -9.57 -7.75
C VAL A 51 20.98 -10.64 -6.78
N LYS A 52 21.86 -10.98 -5.82
CA LYS A 52 21.53 -11.85 -4.69
C LYS A 52 20.61 -11.14 -3.72
N ILE A 53 19.41 -11.68 -3.54
CA ILE A 53 18.45 -11.23 -2.53
C ILE A 53 18.75 -12.00 -1.24
N GLU A 54 19.23 -11.31 -0.21
CA GLU A 54 19.59 -11.95 1.07
C GLU A 54 18.38 -12.12 1.99
N SER A 55 17.51 -11.11 2.00
CA SER A 55 16.39 -11.04 2.92
C SER A 55 15.24 -10.22 2.36
N LEU A 56 14.02 -10.57 2.78
CA LEU A 56 12.79 -9.98 2.26
C LEU A 56 11.74 -9.76 3.35
N SER A 57 10.86 -8.78 3.13
CA SER A 57 9.63 -8.59 3.91
C SER A 57 8.48 -8.18 2.98
N PRO A 58 7.40 -8.98 2.88
CA PRO A 58 6.27 -8.66 2.02
C PRO A 58 5.35 -7.59 2.64
N LEU A 59 4.97 -6.64 1.79
CA LEU A 59 3.89 -5.70 2.02
C LEU A 59 2.81 -5.92 0.95
N TYR A 60 1.62 -6.35 1.37
CA TYR A 60 0.50 -6.53 0.45
C TYR A 60 -0.39 -5.30 0.44
N ILE A 61 -0.63 -4.75 -0.75
CA ILE A 61 -1.43 -3.55 -0.92
C ILE A 61 -2.60 -3.85 -1.84
N GLN A 62 -3.81 -3.59 -1.34
CA GLN A 62 -5.01 -3.64 -2.15
C GLN A 62 -5.43 -2.21 -2.48
N PHE A 63 -5.20 -1.78 -3.72
CA PHE A 63 -5.58 -0.45 -4.15
C PHE A 63 -7.09 -0.32 -4.29
N LYS A 64 -7.59 0.85 -3.90
CA LYS A 64 -9.01 1.20 -3.95
C LYS A 64 -9.19 2.58 -4.55
N ARG A 65 -10.29 2.74 -5.27
CA ARG A 65 -10.76 4.06 -5.69
C ARG A 65 -11.75 4.63 -4.68
N SER A 66 -11.51 5.89 -4.33
CA SER A 66 -12.40 6.66 -3.48
C SER A 66 -13.61 7.15 -4.27
N PHE A 67 -14.78 7.01 -3.68
CA PHE A 67 -16.01 7.61 -4.16
C PHE A 67 -16.51 8.63 -3.15
N ALA A 68 -17.38 9.53 -3.59
CA ALA A 68 -18.07 10.42 -2.70
C ALA A 68 -19.56 10.50 -3.04
N TYR A 69 -20.31 11.08 -2.12
CA TYR A 69 -21.65 11.58 -2.42
C TYR A 69 -21.67 13.10 -2.26
N PRO A 70 -22.58 13.79 -2.96
CA PRO A 70 -22.87 15.19 -2.71
C PRO A 70 -23.38 15.41 -1.29
N ASP A 71 -23.16 16.62 -0.77
CA ASP A 71 -23.45 17.00 0.61
C ASP A 71 -24.93 16.80 0.99
N PHE A 72 -25.84 16.88 0.01
CA PHE A 72 -27.29 16.71 0.19
C PHE A 72 -27.76 15.24 0.20
N THR A 73 -26.86 14.26 0.14
CA THR A 73 -27.24 12.84 0.09
C THR A 73 -27.87 12.36 1.41
N ARG A 74 -28.75 11.37 1.33
CA ARG A 74 -29.35 10.67 2.48
C ARG A 74 -28.76 9.27 2.70
N ALA A 75 -27.56 9.03 2.19
CA ALA A 75 -26.92 7.72 2.24
C ALA A 75 -26.78 7.21 3.69
N LYS A 76 -27.09 5.93 3.90
CA LYS A 76 -27.13 5.30 5.24
C LYS A 76 -25.83 5.48 6.02
N PHE A 77 -24.70 5.34 5.36
CA PHE A 77 -23.38 5.37 5.96
C PHE A 77 -23.01 6.76 6.53
N LEU A 78 -23.55 7.86 5.97
CA LEU A 78 -23.39 9.20 6.57
C LEU A 78 -24.19 9.35 7.87
N LYS A 79 -25.37 8.73 7.95
CA LYS A 79 -26.14 8.69 9.21
C LYS A 79 -25.38 7.89 10.27
N GLU A 80 -24.78 6.76 9.88
CA GLU A 80 -23.92 5.95 10.75
C GLU A 80 -22.71 6.76 11.26
N ARG A 81 -22.03 7.53 10.40
CA ARG A 81 -20.94 8.45 10.83
C ARG A 81 -21.40 9.49 11.85
N LYS A 82 -22.56 10.12 11.63
CA LYS A 82 -23.15 11.08 12.58
C LYS A 82 -23.47 10.43 13.94
N ASN A 83 -23.99 9.20 13.93
CA ASN A 83 -24.28 8.46 15.16
C ASN A 83 -23.00 8.15 15.95
N LEU A 84 -21.87 7.95 15.26
CA LEU A 84 -20.53 7.79 15.85
C LEU A 84 -19.85 9.12 16.21
N LYS A 85 -20.55 10.26 16.07
CA LYS A 85 -20.01 11.63 16.29
C LYS A 85 -18.79 11.95 15.41
N LEU A 86 -18.69 11.34 14.23
CA LEU A 86 -17.65 11.64 13.26
C LEU A 86 -18.03 12.86 12.40
N ASN A 87 -17.02 13.61 11.99
CA ASN A 87 -17.15 14.68 11.03
C ASN A 87 -17.52 14.14 9.65
N ASN A 88 -18.20 14.99 8.88
CA ASN A 88 -18.55 14.74 7.47
C ASN A 88 -18.07 15.86 6.53
N SER A 89 -17.32 16.82 7.05
CA SER A 89 -16.82 18.01 6.36
C SER A 89 -15.28 17.97 6.35
N PRO A 90 -14.58 18.40 5.28
CA PRO A 90 -15.10 19.05 4.07
C PRO A 90 -15.87 18.09 3.14
N ARG A 91 -15.46 16.83 3.05
CA ARG A 91 -16.16 15.79 2.29
C ARG A 91 -15.83 14.41 2.85
N VAL A 92 -16.81 13.49 2.78
CA VAL A 92 -16.60 12.08 3.11
C VAL A 92 -16.34 11.28 1.82
N LEU A 93 -15.18 10.63 1.80
CA LEU A 93 -14.79 9.65 0.81
C LEU A 93 -15.11 8.24 1.33
N PHE A 94 -15.35 7.32 0.42
CA PHE A 94 -15.58 5.92 0.77
C PHE A 94 -15.21 4.98 -0.36
N PHE A 95 -14.89 3.74 -0.03
CA PHE A 95 -14.84 2.64 -1.00
C PHE A 95 -15.66 1.44 -0.52
N GLU A 96 -16.12 0.65 -1.49
CA GLU A 96 -16.96 -0.52 -1.27
C GLU A 96 -16.12 -1.78 -1.37
N LEU A 97 -16.46 -2.81 -0.59
CA LEU A 97 -15.83 -4.11 -0.74
C LEU A 97 -16.26 -4.77 -2.05
N ARG A 98 -15.33 -5.46 -2.70
CA ARG A 98 -15.61 -6.19 -3.95
C ARG A 98 -16.54 -7.36 -3.66
N LYS A 99 -17.50 -7.57 -4.56
CA LYS A 99 -18.33 -8.78 -4.53
C LYS A 99 -17.44 -10.00 -4.77
N LYS A 100 -17.61 -11.03 -3.94
CA LYS A 100 -16.93 -12.31 -4.11
C LYS A 100 -17.31 -12.94 -5.45
N ASP A 101 -16.30 -13.34 -6.23
CA ASP A 101 -16.52 -14.15 -7.43
C ASP A 101 -16.86 -15.59 -7.04
N LYS A 102 -17.58 -16.31 -7.89
CA LYS A 102 -17.97 -17.70 -7.67
C LYS A 102 -16.75 -18.62 -7.54
N THR A 103 -15.67 -18.30 -8.25
CA THR A 103 -14.41 -19.07 -8.25
C THR A 103 -13.55 -18.80 -7.02
N HIS A 104 -13.76 -17.67 -6.33
CA HIS A 104 -12.91 -17.28 -5.21
C HIS A 104 -13.19 -18.11 -3.96
N LYS A 105 -12.13 -18.47 -3.24
CA LYS A 105 -12.24 -19.17 -1.95
C LYS A 105 -13.02 -18.33 -0.94
N ASP A 106 -12.68 -17.04 -0.83
CA ASP A 106 -13.33 -16.11 0.10
C ASP A 106 -13.42 -14.68 -0.49
N TYR A 107 -14.01 -13.75 0.27
CA TYR A 107 -13.98 -12.33 -0.04
C TYR A 107 -12.54 -11.82 -0.04
N GLN A 108 -12.21 -10.98 -1.03
CA GLN A 108 -10.93 -10.28 -1.14
C GLN A 108 -10.51 -9.61 0.19
N HIS A 109 -11.48 -9.05 0.92
CA HIS A 109 -11.27 -8.48 2.24
C HIS A 109 -10.78 -9.47 3.29
N ASN A 110 -11.37 -10.67 3.33
CA ASN A 110 -11.01 -11.69 4.30
C ASN A 110 -9.62 -12.25 3.98
N ILE A 111 -9.28 -12.39 2.70
CA ILE A 111 -7.92 -12.79 2.27
C ILE A 111 -6.89 -11.76 2.74
N LEU A 112 -7.14 -10.46 2.50
CA LEU A 112 -6.23 -9.40 2.95
C LEU A 112 -6.09 -9.34 4.48
N LEU A 113 -7.20 -9.52 5.22
CA LEU A 113 -7.19 -9.57 6.68
C LEU A 113 -6.36 -10.73 7.21
N ASP A 114 -6.53 -11.90 6.60
CA ASP A 114 -5.82 -13.12 6.98
C ASP A 114 -4.31 -13.01 6.69
N LEU A 115 -3.94 -12.49 5.52
CA LEU A 115 -2.56 -12.13 5.16
C LEU A 115 -1.94 -11.22 6.23
N ARG A 116 -2.60 -10.11 6.55
CA ARG A 116 -2.14 -9.17 7.60
C ARG A 116 -1.90 -9.88 8.92
N THR A 117 -2.87 -10.66 9.37
CA THR A 117 -2.85 -11.30 10.69
C THR A 117 -1.64 -12.22 10.81
N LYS A 118 -1.38 -13.05 9.80
CA LYS A 118 -0.25 -13.99 9.79
C LYS A 118 1.09 -13.27 9.73
N LEU A 119 1.22 -12.29 8.84
CA LEU A 119 2.47 -11.55 8.67
C LEU A 119 2.82 -10.75 9.93
N LYS A 120 1.81 -10.12 10.57
CA LYS A 120 2.02 -9.41 11.84
C LYS A 120 2.36 -10.34 12.99
N ASN A 121 1.68 -11.48 13.11
CA ASN A 121 1.98 -12.45 14.17
C ASN A 121 3.41 -13.00 14.05
N ASN A 122 3.92 -13.11 12.83
CA ASN A 122 5.29 -13.54 12.57
C ASN A 122 6.31 -12.39 12.62
N GLY A 123 5.86 -11.13 12.59
CA GLY A 123 6.73 -9.94 12.55
C GLY A 123 7.40 -9.72 11.18
N THR A 124 6.89 -10.34 10.13
CA THR A 124 7.63 -10.48 8.86
C THR A 124 7.09 -9.65 7.71
N GLY A 125 5.93 -9.00 7.87
CA GLY A 125 5.27 -8.24 6.82
C GLY A 125 4.00 -7.56 7.29
N ASP A 126 3.28 -6.93 6.36
CA ASP A 126 1.96 -6.36 6.64
C ASP A 126 1.05 -6.42 5.39
N ALA A 127 -0.25 -6.16 5.57
CA ALA A 127 -1.20 -6.00 4.48
C ALA A 127 -2.19 -4.87 4.77
N ILE A 128 -2.51 -4.07 3.73
CA ILE A 128 -3.34 -2.86 3.84
C ILE A 128 -4.17 -2.58 2.59
N TYR A 129 -5.22 -1.78 2.77
CA TYR A 129 -5.82 -1.00 1.71
C TYR A 129 -5.05 0.30 1.50
N ALA A 130 -4.92 0.72 0.25
CA ALA A 130 -4.48 2.08 -0.10
C ALA A 130 -5.52 2.74 -1.00
N ALA A 131 -5.97 3.95 -0.65
CA ALA A 131 -6.93 4.69 -1.46
C ALA A 131 -6.52 6.17 -1.57
N PRO A 132 -6.70 6.82 -2.73
CA PRO A 132 -6.33 8.22 -2.90
C PRO A 132 -7.34 9.14 -2.21
N LEU A 133 -6.88 10.30 -1.75
CA LEU A 133 -7.73 11.33 -1.16
C LEU A 133 -8.42 12.22 -2.19
N PHE A 134 -8.15 12.03 -3.49
CA PHE A 134 -8.74 12.82 -4.56
C PHE A 134 -9.84 12.07 -5.31
N LEU A 135 -10.77 12.83 -5.90
CA LEU A 135 -11.79 12.33 -6.82
C LEU A 135 -11.48 12.68 -8.28
N ASN A 136 -10.70 13.74 -8.52
CA ASN A 136 -10.39 14.25 -9.85
C ASN A 136 -8.95 13.91 -10.24
N ARG A 137 -8.76 13.34 -11.42
CA ARG A 137 -7.49 12.89 -11.97
C ARG A 137 -6.54 14.04 -12.22
N SER A 138 -7.02 15.17 -12.74
CA SER A 138 -6.18 16.35 -12.97
C SER A 138 -5.71 16.94 -11.65
N ALA A 139 -6.56 16.98 -10.62
CA ALA A 139 -6.15 17.40 -9.28
C ALA A 139 -5.12 16.43 -8.69
N TYR A 140 -5.34 15.12 -8.84
CA TYR A 140 -4.40 14.09 -8.42
C TYR A 140 -3.05 14.21 -9.13
N LEU A 141 -3.04 14.31 -10.46
CA LEU A 141 -1.82 14.48 -11.26
C LEU A 141 -1.11 15.79 -10.96
N LEU A 142 -1.84 16.89 -10.74
CA LEU A 142 -1.26 18.17 -10.37
C LEU A 142 -0.62 18.09 -8.98
N ALA A 143 -1.29 17.48 -8.01
CA ALA A 143 -0.76 17.26 -6.67
C ALA A 143 0.53 16.44 -6.74
N VAL A 144 0.53 15.33 -7.48
CA VAL A 144 1.73 14.52 -7.76
C VAL A 144 2.83 15.37 -8.40
N HIS A 145 2.53 16.11 -9.46
CA HIS A 145 3.51 16.86 -10.24
C HIS A 145 4.14 18.00 -9.44
N LEU A 146 3.33 18.81 -8.75
CA LEU A 146 3.80 19.89 -7.89
C LEU A 146 4.67 19.34 -6.75
N SER A 147 4.23 18.24 -6.15
CA SER A 147 4.98 17.55 -5.10
C SER A 147 6.34 17.06 -5.59
N SER A 148 6.38 16.44 -6.76
CA SER A 148 7.64 16.01 -7.38
C SER A 148 8.54 17.20 -7.71
N LEU A 149 8.00 18.31 -8.26
CA LEU A 149 8.77 19.51 -8.58
C LEU A 149 9.35 20.20 -7.33
N LEU A 150 8.57 20.29 -6.25
CA LEU A 150 9.04 20.85 -4.98
C LEU A 150 10.19 20.03 -4.39
N ASN A 151 10.15 18.71 -4.56
CA ASN A 151 11.19 17.79 -4.09
C ASN A 151 12.38 17.67 -5.06
N TRP A 152 12.19 17.94 -6.36
CA TRP A 152 13.23 17.78 -7.39
C TRP A 152 14.19 18.98 -7.50
N ARG A 153 14.18 19.96 -6.59
CA ARG A 153 15.01 21.17 -6.70
C ARG A 153 16.51 20.83 -6.82
N PRO A 154 17.15 21.01 -8.01
CA PRO A 154 18.58 20.75 -8.20
C PRO A 154 19.47 21.81 -7.52
N TRP A 155 18.86 22.91 -7.08
CA TRP A 155 19.54 24.08 -6.51
C TRP A 155 20.02 23.87 -5.07
N ASN A 156 19.56 22.83 -4.37
CA ASN A 156 20.08 22.49 -3.04
C ASN A 156 21.56 22.03 -3.07
N ILE A 157 22.10 21.70 -4.26
CA ILE A 157 23.50 21.36 -4.46
C ILE A 157 24.39 22.63 -4.54
N PHE A 158 23.79 23.80 -4.83
CA PHE A 158 24.52 25.05 -5.07
C PHE A 158 24.24 26.15 -4.02
N ILE A 159 23.44 25.87 -3.00
CA ILE A 159 23.04 26.85 -1.98
C ILE A 159 23.53 26.38 -0.61
N ASN A 160 24.73 26.78 -0.23
CA ASN A 160 25.22 26.74 1.16
C ASN A 160 24.57 27.89 1.94
N HIS A 161 23.27 27.78 2.27
CA HIS A 161 22.61 28.75 3.14
C HIS A 161 22.49 28.17 4.56
N PRO A 162 22.97 28.87 5.61
CA PRO A 162 22.98 28.37 6.99
C PRO A 162 21.60 28.28 7.67
N PHE A 163 20.50 28.52 6.94
CA PHE A 163 19.14 28.64 7.50
C PHE A 163 18.08 27.84 6.71
N ILE A 164 18.48 26.87 5.89
CA ILE A 164 17.54 26.00 5.18
C ILE A 164 17.69 24.57 5.72
N GLU A 165 17.24 24.35 6.95
CA GLU A 165 16.76 23.02 7.35
C GLU A 165 15.36 22.82 6.78
N THR A 166 15.26 22.69 5.46
CA THR A 166 14.04 22.14 4.88
C THR A 166 14.25 20.62 4.91
N GLU A 167 13.58 19.95 5.85
CA GLU A 167 13.57 18.49 6.06
C GLU A 167 13.00 17.67 4.88
N PHE A 168 13.17 18.14 3.65
CA PHE A 168 12.62 17.56 2.42
C PHE A 168 13.64 16.71 1.67
N ASN A 169 14.85 16.54 2.23
CA ASN A 169 15.77 15.54 1.71
C ASN A 169 15.14 14.15 1.97
N LEU A 170 14.88 13.44 0.87
CA LEU A 170 14.39 12.06 0.89
C LEU A 170 15.29 11.16 1.73
N TYR A 171 16.57 11.52 1.81
CA TYR A 171 17.59 10.93 2.66
C TYR A 171 18.00 11.94 3.74
N THR A 172 18.04 11.53 5.01
CA THR A 172 18.73 12.34 6.03
C THR A 172 20.24 12.29 5.81
N GLN A 173 20.99 13.18 6.48
CA GLN A 173 22.46 13.11 6.49
C GLN A 173 22.98 11.73 6.97
N ASN A 174 22.13 10.97 7.69
CA ASN A 174 22.40 9.63 8.19
C ASN A 174 21.91 8.51 7.24
N GLY A 175 21.35 8.84 6.08
CA GLY A 175 20.83 7.87 5.10
C GLY A 175 19.40 7.38 5.34
N GLU A 176 18.64 7.96 6.28
CA GLU A 176 17.26 7.56 6.57
C GLU A 176 16.29 8.03 5.49
N ILE A 177 15.34 7.19 5.10
CA ILE A 177 14.32 7.55 4.11
C ILE A 177 13.07 8.10 4.80
N LYS A 178 12.73 9.37 4.57
CA LYS A 178 11.52 10.01 5.14
C LYS A 178 10.27 9.74 4.29
N PHE A 179 9.77 8.50 4.28
CA PHE A 179 8.55 8.10 3.54
C PHE A 179 7.32 8.94 3.87
N ASN A 180 7.19 9.37 5.12
CA ASN A 180 6.13 10.25 5.60
C ASN A 180 6.21 11.69 5.08
N LYS A 181 7.25 12.06 4.33
CA LYS A 181 7.37 13.35 3.66
C LYS A 181 7.13 13.25 2.14
N PHE A 182 6.97 12.05 1.59
CA PHE A 182 6.59 11.88 0.18
C PHE A 182 5.15 12.32 -0.03
N PRO A 183 4.90 13.41 -0.75
CA PRO A 183 3.53 13.92 -0.83
C PRO A 183 2.62 12.94 -1.54
N ILE A 184 3.08 12.27 -2.61
CA ILE A 184 2.27 11.27 -3.32
C ILE A 184 1.83 10.14 -2.39
N LEU A 185 2.71 9.65 -1.51
CA LEU A 185 2.34 8.63 -0.53
C LEU A 185 1.46 9.23 0.59
N ASN A 186 1.58 10.53 0.88
CA ASN A 186 0.72 11.19 1.84
C ASN A 186 -0.70 11.48 1.33
N GLU A 187 -0.85 11.62 0.02
CA GLU A 187 -2.13 11.78 -0.67
C GLU A 187 -2.97 10.49 -0.78
N HIS A 188 -2.51 9.42 -0.13
CA HIS A 188 -3.22 8.17 0.00
C HIS A 188 -3.43 7.84 1.47
N ILE A 189 -4.63 7.35 1.79
CA ILE A 189 -4.94 6.76 3.09
C ILE A 189 -4.56 5.29 3.07
N ALA A 190 -3.88 4.83 4.11
CA ALA A 190 -3.63 3.43 4.38
C ALA A 190 -4.60 2.94 5.46
N ILE A 191 -5.42 1.95 5.11
CA ILE A 191 -6.44 1.40 6.01
C ILE A 191 -6.16 -0.10 6.21
N PRO A 192 -5.81 -0.53 7.42
CA PRO A 192 -5.81 -1.93 7.79
C PRO A 192 -7.17 -2.63 7.56
N PRO A 193 -7.22 -3.85 7.00
CA PRO A 193 -8.42 -4.66 7.10
C PRO A 193 -8.77 -4.90 8.58
N TYR A 194 -10.05 -4.76 8.94
CA TYR A 194 -10.50 -4.71 10.34
C TYR A 194 -11.07 -6.04 10.84
N GLN A 195 -12.15 -6.54 10.23
CA GLN A 195 -12.83 -7.76 10.70
C GLN A 195 -13.36 -8.60 9.54
N LYS A 196 -13.48 -9.92 9.74
CA LYS A 196 -14.03 -10.82 8.73
C LYS A 196 -15.44 -10.39 8.35
N VAL A 197 -15.71 -10.40 7.05
CA VAL A 197 -17.01 -10.07 6.48
C VAL A 197 -17.69 -11.29 5.91
N THR A 198 -19.01 -11.36 6.07
CA THR A 198 -19.86 -12.37 5.42
C THR A 198 -20.54 -11.82 4.17
N THR A 199 -20.50 -10.49 3.97
CA THR A 199 -21.13 -9.80 2.83
C THR A 199 -20.19 -8.77 2.22
N TYR A 200 -20.37 -8.45 0.94
CA TYR A 200 -19.64 -7.36 0.28
C TYR A 200 -20.25 -5.96 0.53
N LYS A 201 -21.33 -5.88 1.33
CA LYS A 201 -22.09 -4.62 1.52
C LYS A 201 -21.38 -3.64 2.48
N HIS A 202 -20.36 -4.09 3.19
CA HIS A 202 -19.56 -3.23 4.04
C HIS A 202 -18.74 -2.25 3.19
N LYS A 203 -18.40 -1.13 3.82
CA LYS A 203 -17.66 -0.04 3.21
C LYS A 203 -16.68 0.50 4.23
N TYR A 204 -15.64 1.14 3.73
CA TYR A 204 -14.81 2.04 4.53
C TYR A 204 -15.14 3.48 4.14
N SER A 205 -15.23 4.37 5.11
CA SER A 205 -15.34 5.82 4.87
C SER A 205 -14.35 6.61 5.70
N TYR A 206 -13.91 7.74 5.18
CA TYR A 206 -12.91 8.62 5.76
C TYR A 206 -13.13 10.04 5.22
N LEU A 207 -12.53 11.03 5.87
CA LEU A 207 -12.52 12.39 5.36
C LEU A 207 -11.52 12.55 4.21
N GLU A 208 -11.73 13.57 3.39
CA GLU A 208 -10.77 13.99 2.35
C GLU A 208 -9.40 14.38 2.94
N THR A 209 -9.33 14.74 4.23
CA THR A 209 -8.08 14.94 4.98
C THR A 209 -7.34 13.62 5.28
N GLY A 210 -7.95 12.47 5.00
CA GLY A 210 -7.45 11.17 5.39
C GLY A 210 -7.70 10.81 6.84
N GLU A 211 -8.57 11.53 7.55
CA GLU A 211 -8.88 11.32 8.97
C GLU A 211 -10.20 10.56 9.19
N GLU A 212 -10.45 10.14 10.43
CA GLU A 212 -11.73 9.59 10.92
C GLU A 212 -12.27 8.41 10.09
N THR A 213 -11.46 7.36 9.97
CA THR A 213 -11.85 6.13 9.28
C THR A 213 -12.92 5.36 10.05
N CYS A 214 -13.96 4.97 9.33
CA CYS A 214 -15.08 4.18 9.84
C CYS A 214 -15.29 2.96 8.96
N PHE A 215 -15.48 1.81 9.60
CA PHE A 215 -15.97 0.60 8.95
C PHE A 215 -17.48 0.48 9.14
N HIS A 216 -18.22 0.25 8.06
CA HIS A 216 -19.69 0.28 8.06
C HIS A 216 -20.35 -1.00 8.61
N SER A 217 -19.90 -1.38 9.81
CA SER A 217 -20.58 -2.18 10.84
C SER A 217 -20.74 -1.33 12.12
N PRO A 218 -21.24 -0.10 11.96
CA PRO A 218 -20.73 1.17 12.53
C PRO A 218 -19.63 1.05 13.61
N VAL A 219 -18.37 0.97 13.20
CA VAL A 219 -17.22 0.99 14.11
C VAL A 219 -16.17 1.99 13.62
N MET A 220 -15.69 2.85 14.52
CA MET A 220 -14.49 3.65 14.29
C MET A 220 -13.28 2.71 14.29
N VAL A 221 -12.50 2.74 13.22
CA VAL A 221 -11.28 1.91 13.11
C VAL A 221 -10.09 2.76 13.53
N GLU A 222 -9.08 2.12 14.10
CA GLU A 222 -7.85 2.75 14.56
C GLU A 222 -7.25 3.68 13.50
N GLY A 223 -6.70 4.80 13.97
CA GLY A 223 -6.53 6.04 13.21
C GLY A 223 -5.90 5.83 11.83
N PRO A 224 -6.50 6.40 10.77
CA PRO A 224 -5.89 6.32 9.46
C PRO A 224 -4.51 6.95 9.46
N LYS A 225 -3.58 6.24 8.82
CA LYS A 225 -2.27 6.77 8.50
C LYS A 225 -2.27 7.11 7.03
N SER A 226 -1.52 8.13 6.65
CA SER A 226 -1.18 8.26 5.24
C SER A 226 -0.37 7.03 4.80
N LEU A 227 -0.38 6.67 3.53
CA LEU A 227 0.42 5.56 3.03
C LEU A 227 1.92 5.79 3.28
N GLY A 228 2.37 7.03 3.17
CA GLY A 228 3.74 7.42 3.50
C GLY A 228 4.09 7.14 4.96
N GLN A 229 3.23 7.54 5.91
CA GLN A 229 3.42 7.27 7.32
C GLN A 229 3.32 5.77 7.63
N PHE A 230 2.39 5.05 7.00
CA PHE A 230 2.27 3.62 7.18
C PHE A 230 3.53 2.88 6.75
N ILE A 231 4.07 3.20 5.57
CA ILE A 231 5.31 2.60 5.07
C ILE A 231 6.48 2.99 5.97
N TYR A 232 6.56 4.23 6.42
CA TYR A 232 7.58 4.68 7.37
C TYR A 232 7.57 3.84 8.65
N ASP A 233 6.39 3.64 9.24
CA ASP A 233 6.22 2.84 10.47
C ASP A 233 6.51 1.35 10.22
N PHE A 234 6.09 0.81 9.08
CA PHE A 234 6.38 -0.56 8.66
C PHE A 234 7.88 -0.82 8.56
N LEU A 235 8.63 0.15 8.04
CA LEU A 235 10.09 0.07 7.92
C LEU A 235 10.82 0.21 9.27
N GLY A 236 10.22 0.89 10.24
CA GLY A 236 10.72 1.01 11.60
C GLY A 236 12.14 1.58 11.67
N PHE A 237 12.38 2.82 11.24
CA PHE A 237 13.74 3.35 11.23
C PHE A 237 14.33 3.51 12.65
N HIS A 238 15.48 2.87 12.90
CA HIS A 238 16.27 3.06 14.12
C HIS A 238 17.72 3.38 13.72
N GLY A 239 18.16 4.62 14.02
CA GLY A 239 19.55 5.04 13.84
C GLY A 239 20.08 4.96 12.41
N GLY A 240 19.33 5.44 11.41
CA GLY A 240 19.79 5.41 10.01
C GLY A 240 19.20 4.30 9.14
N LYS A 241 18.76 3.18 9.74
CA LYS A 241 18.45 1.94 9.03
C LYS A 241 17.03 1.44 9.33
N PRO A 242 16.33 0.81 8.38
CA PRO A 242 15.08 0.14 8.71
C PRO A 242 15.35 -1.00 9.67
N SER A 243 14.57 -1.04 10.75
CA SER A 243 14.55 -2.13 11.72
C SER A 243 13.47 -3.15 11.40
N ALA A 244 12.76 -3.01 10.27
CA ALA A 244 11.86 -4.05 9.79
C ALA A 244 12.60 -5.39 9.80
N GLN A 245 12.01 -6.36 10.49
CA GLN A 245 12.59 -7.69 10.59
C GLN A 245 12.47 -8.36 9.22
N LEU A 246 13.54 -8.27 8.43
CA LEU A 246 13.63 -8.95 7.16
C LEU A 246 13.82 -10.45 7.44
N MET A 247 12.99 -11.28 6.81
CA MET A 247 13.20 -12.73 6.87
C MET A 247 14.37 -13.11 5.99
N ASN A 248 15.17 -14.07 6.45
CA ASN A 248 16.07 -14.77 5.56
C ASN A 248 15.26 -15.48 4.46
N ILE A 249 15.79 -15.51 3.25
CA ILE A 249 15.08 -16.11 2.11
C ILE A 249 14.76 -17.61 2.32
N GLU A 250 15.64 -18.36 2.97
CA GLU A 250 15.43 -19.79 3.25
C GLU A 250 14.33 -19.99 4.31
N GLU A 251 14.33 -19.16 5.36
CA GLU A 251 13.30 -19.15 6.40
C GLU A 251 11.92 -18.76 5.83
N SER A 252 11.90 -17.91 4.79
CA SER A 252 10.68 -17.44 4.15
C SER A 252 9.91 -18.56 3.44
N LEU A 253 10.56 -19.68 3.07
CA LEU A 253 9.95 -20.78 2.32
C LEU A 253 8.80 -21.44 3.08
N LYS A 254 8.93 -21.62 4.39
CA LYS A 254 7.88 -22.20 5.22
C LYS A 254 6.62 -21.33 5.17
N MET A 255 6.78 -20.03 5.42
CA MET A 255 5.68 -19.07 5.39
C MET A 255 5.05 -18.96 4.00
N LEU A 256 5.88 -18.91 2.96
CA LEU A 256 5.42 -18.90 1.56
C LEU A 256 4.56 -20.12 1.23
N THR A 257 4.99 -21.30 1.67
CA THR A 257 4.27 -22.56 1.43
C THR A 257 2.96 -22.59 2.21
N GLU A 258 2.94 -22.14 3.46
CA GLU A 258 1.71 -22.02 4.26
C GLU A 258 0.70 -21.07 3.62
N LEU A 259 1.15 -19.88 3.20
CA LEU A 259 0.30 -18.89 2.54
C LEU A 259 -0.24 -19.40 1.19
N HIS A 260 0.62 -19.97 0.35
CA HIS A 260 0.19 -20.48 -0.96
C HIS A 260 -0.81 -21.63 -0.81
N ASN A 261 -0.48 -22.63 0.03
CA ASN A 261 -1.32 -23.81 0.24
C ASN A 261 -2.71 -23.43 0.75
N GLU A 262 -2.80 -22.41 1.58
CA GLU A 262 -4.08 -21.97 2.10
C GLU A 262 -4.97 -21.37 1.02
N TYR A 263 -4.44 -20.51 0.15
CA TYR A 263 -5.28 -19.79 -0.81
C TYR A 263 -5.46 -20.55 -2.12
N PHE A 264 -4.46 -21.30 -2.56
CA PHE A 264 -4.40 -21.91 -3.90
C PHE A 264 -4.21 -23.44 -3.87
N GLY A 265 -4.11 -24.05 -2.69
CA GLY A 265 -3.82 -25.48 -2.55
C GLY A 265 -2.32 -25.79 -2.73
N ALA A 266 -1.96 -27.07 -2.64
CA ALA A 266 -0.56 -27.49 -2.71
C ALA A 266 0.11 -27.06 -4.02
N PHE A 267 1.39 -26.66 -3.95
CA PHE A 267 2.22 -26.47 -5.13
C PHE A 267 2.22 -27.72 -6.01
N THR A 268 2.11 -27.52 -7.34
CA THR A 268 2.30 -28.61 -8.31
C THR A 268 3.76 -29.06 -8.34
N GLU A 269 4.05 -30.22 -8.95
CA GLU A 269 5.44 -30.68 -9.11
C GLU A 269 6.30 -29.66 -9.87
N GLU A 270 5.76 -29.05 -10.92
CA GLU A 270 6.42 -27.98 -11.67
C GLU A 270 6.69 -26.75 -10.81
N GLU A 271 5.72 -26.33 -10.00
CA GLU A 271 5.87 -25.17 -9.09
C GLU A 271 6.87 -25.47 -7.97
N ASN A 272 7.00 -26.71 -7.52
CA ASN A 272 7.95 -27.11 -6.48
C ASN A 272 9.41 -27.00 -6.94
N ASN A 273 9.67 -27.19 -8.23
CA ASN A 273 11.01 -27.06 -8.84
C ASN A 273 11.47 -25.62 -9.03
N LEU A 274 10.59 -24.64 -8.81
CA LEU A 274 10.92 -23.22 -8.91
C LEU A 274 11.86 -22.76 -7.78
N SER A 275 12.66 -21.73 -8.06
CA SER A 275 13.43 -21.03 -7.02
C SER A 275 12.50 -20.40 -5.96
N ILE A 276 13.02 -20.10 -4.77
CA ILE A 276 12.21 -19.48 -3.70
C ILE A 276 11.65 -18.12 -4.15
N ILE A 277 12.43 -17.33 -4.90
CA ILE A 277 11.97 -16.06 -5.47
C ILE A 277 10.88 -16.28 -6.50
N ASP A 278 11.04 -17.25 -7.40
CA ASP A 278 10.00 -17.58 -8.38
C ASP A 278 8.69 -18.02 -7.73
N LYS A 279 8.77 -18.74 -6.61
CA LYS A 279 7.58 -19.11 -5.81
C LYS A 279 6.93 -17.88 -5.17
N TRP A 280 7.72 -16.91 -4.70
CA TRP A 280 7.19 -15.63 -4.23
C TRP A 280 6.50 -14.83 -5.35
N ILE A 281 7.13 -14.73 -6.52
CA ILE A 281 6.56 -14.07 -7.70
C ILE A 281 5.26 -14.76 -8.14
N LEU A 282 5.23 -16.10 -8.10
CA LEU A 282 4.04 -16.88 -8.41
C LEU A 282 2.90 -16.57 -7.44
N LEU A 283 3.18 -16.54 -6.13
CA LEU A 283 2.19 -16.18 -5.11
C LEU A 283 1.64 -14.77 -5.36
N GLY A 284 2.50 -13.78 -5.56
CA GLY A 284 2.11 -12.40 -5.88
C GLY A 284 1.26 -12.31 -7.14
N SER A 285 1.62 -13.05 -8.19
CA SER A 285 0.89 -13.09 -9.46
C SER A 285 -0.51 -13.71 -9.30
N LYS A 286 -0.64 -14.82 -8.55
CA LYS A 286 -1.95 -15.43 -8.27
C LYS A 286 -2.84 -14.51 -7.42
N LEU A 287 -2.27 -13.86 -6.41
CA LEU A 287 -2.99 -12.88 -5.58
C LEU A 287 -3.46 -11.66 -6.38
N LYS A 288 -2.64 -11.13 -7.28
CA LYS A 288 -3.02 -10.04 -8.19
C LYS A 288 -4.13 -10.48 -9.14
N LEU A 289 -4.03 -11.68 -9.73
CA LEU A 289 -4.98 -12.16 -10.73
C LEU A 289 -6.37 -12.45 -10.12
N GLU A 290 -6.43 -13.24 -9.06
CA GLU A 290 -7.70 -13.64 -8.45
C GLU A 290 -8.25 -12.54 -7.55
N TYR A 291 -7.39 -11.95 -6.73
CA TYR A 291 -7.80 -11.06 -5.66
C TYR A 291 -7.38 -9.62 -5.88
N ASP A 292 -6.75 -9.21 -6.98
CA ASP A 292 -6.28 -7.83 -7.18
C ASP A 292 -5.59 -7.24 -5.93
N ILE A 293 -4.77 -8.07 -5.29
CA ILE A 293 -3.90 -7.71 -4.18
C ILE A 293 -2.49 -7.64 -4.76
N GLU A 294 -1.86 -6.48 -4.67
CA GLU A 294 -0.49 -6.28 -5.12
C GLU A 294 0.50 -6.69 -4.03
N GLN A 295 1.60 -7.30 -4.45
CA GLN A 295 2.70 -7.66 -3.56
C GLN A 295 3.89 -6.74 -3.83
N TYR A 296 4.30 -6.04 -2.77
CA TYR A 296 5.55 -5.32 -2.73
C TYR A 296 6.50 -6.06 -1.79
N MET A 297 7.77 -6.13 -2.15
CA MET A 297 8.81 -6.63 -1.27
C MET A 297 9.73 -5.50 -0.88
N LEU A 298 10.00 -5.40 0.42
CA LEU A 298 11.19 -4.76 0.91
C LEU A 298 12.36 -5.72 0.72
N ILE A 299 13.31 -5.34 -0.11
CA ILE A 299 14.53 -6.12 -0.35
C ILE A 299 15.72 -5.33 0.16
N LYS A 300 16.62 -6.03 0.87
CA LYS A 300 17.96 -5.53 1.18
C LYS A 300 18.96 -6.14 0.21
N PHE A 301 19.79 -5.29 -0.37
CA PHE A 301 20.91 -5.70 -1.23
C PHE A 301 22.20 -5.84 -0.39
N PRO A 302 23.19 -6.63 -0.87
CA PRO A 302 24.50 -6.70 -0.24
C PRO A 302 25.16 -5.31 -0.20
N ASP A 303 25.94 -5.04 0.84
CA ASP A 303 26.60 -3.73 1.07
C ASP A 303 27.71 -3.42 0.02
N ASP A 304 28.09 -4.37 -0.83
CA ASP A 304 29.22 -4.31 -1.78
C ASP A 304 28.84 -3.89 -3.23
N LEU A 305 27.68 -3.26 -3.44
CA LEU A 305 27.19 -2.78 -4.75
C LEU A 305 27.35 -1.27 -4.98
#